data_AF-A0A316QIZ2-F1
#
_entry.id   AF-A0A316QIZ2-F1
#
_cell.length_a   1.000
_cell.length_b   1.000
_cell.length_c   1.000
_cell.angle_alpha   90.00
_cell.angle_beta   90.00
_cell.angle_gamma   90.00
#
_symmetry.space_group_name_H-M   'P 1'
#
loop_
_entity.id
_entity.type
_entity.pdbx_description
1 polymer ?
#
loop_
_entity_poly.entity_id
_entity_poly.type
_entity_poly.pdbx_seq_one_letter_code
_entity_poly.pdbx_strand_id
1 'polypeptide(L)' 'MKNSKREITLNEYDSLEDMLFMEKSLMREYCTAIFSARRKETRVYLVEAFSSVAEDVFFLEDLLAARADQKEKD' A
#
# COMPACT_ATOMS: atom_id res chain seq x y z
N MET A 1 -37.87 12.71 -11.29
CA MET A 1 -36.70 11.88 -10.96
C MET A 1 -35.72 12.71 -10.14
N LYS A 2 -35.68 12.53 -8.82
CA LYS A 2 -34.68 13.18 -7.96
C LYS A 2 -33.39 12.39 -8.09
N ASN A 3 -32.48 12.84 -8.96
CA ASN A 3 -31.10 12.34 -8.98
C ASN A 3 -30.39 12.87 -7.73
N SER A 4 -30.56 12.16 -6.62
CA SER A 4 -29.67 12.31 -5.47
C SER A 4 -28.30 11.81 -5.91
N LYS A 5 -27.40 12.73 -6.27
CA LYS A 5 -25.97 12.44 -6.33
C LYS A 5 -25.58 11.97 -4.93
N ARG A 6 -25.59 10.66 -4.69
CA ARG A 6 -24.88 10.08 -3.55
C ARG A 6 -23.44 10.50 -3.77
N GLU A 7 -22.97 11.47 -3.00
CA GLU A 7 -21.54 11.69 -2.83
C GLU A 7 -20.97 10.36 -2.35
N ILE A 8 -20.20 9.71 -3.22
CA ILE A 8 -19.46 8.51 -2.85
C ILE A 8 -18.28 9.04 -2.04
N THR A 9 -18.47 9.19 -0.74
CA THR A 9 -17.38 9.53 0.17
C THR A 9 -16.50 8.28 0.28
N LEU A 10 -15.25 8.38 -0.17
CA LEU A 10 -14.25 7.33 0.06
C LEU A 10 -14.08 7.16 1.56
N ASN A 11 -14.30 5.94 2.04
CA ASN A 11 -13.98 5.56 3.41
C ASN A 11 -12.46 5.52 3.54
N GLU A 12 -11.92 6.32 4.47
CA GLU A 12 -10.47 6.40 4.72
C GLU A 12 -9.89 5.02 5.06
N TYR A 13 -10.63 4.22 5.84
CA TYR A 13 -10.20 2.87 6.23
C TYR A 13 -10.08 1.93 5.02
N ASP A 14 -11.12 1.88 4.17
CA ASP A 14 -11.10 1.06 2.96
C ASP A 14 -9.99 1.53 1.99
N SER A 15 -9.74 2.84 1.93
CA SER A 15 -8.66 3.40 1.12
C SER A 15 -7.28 2.97 1.62
N LEU A 16 -7.09 2.88 2.93
CA LEU A 16 -5.85 2.39 3.55
C LEU A 16 -5.65 0.90 3.30
N GLU A 17 -6.72 0.10 3.34
CA GLU A 17 -6.65 -1.33 2.99
C GLU A 17 -6.28 -1.53 1.51
N ASP A 18 -6.88 -0.73 0.61
CA ASP A 18 -6.54 -0.75 -0.82
C ASP A 18 -5.07 -0.37 -1.07
N MET A 19 -4.58 0.68 -0.39
CA MET A 19 -3.16 1.07 -0.45
C MET A 19 -2.26 -0.06 0.04
N LEU A 20 -2.57 -0.68 1.18
CA LEU A 20 -1.79 -1.80 1.72
C LEU A 20 -1.75 -2.99 0.76
N PHE A 21 -2.88 -3.29 0.10
CA PHE A 21 -2.95 -4.35 -0.91
C PHE A 21 -2.06 -4.05 -2.11
N MET A 22 -2.04 -2.80 -2.56
CA MET A 22 -1.21 -2.34 -3.66
C MET A 22 0.28 -2.42 -3.32
N GLU A 23 0.70 -1.96 -2.14
CA GLU A 23 2.11 -2.02 -1.71
C GLU A 23 2.60 -3.48 -1.59
N LYS A 24 1.79 -4.38 -1.00
CA LYS A 24 2.11 -5.81 -0.97
C LYS A 24 2.22 -6.43 -2.36
N SER A 25 1.45 -5.93 -3.33
CA SER A 25 1.55 -6.37 -4.72
C SER A 25 2.82 -5.85 -5.39
N LEU A 26 3.17 -4.58 -5.16
CA LEU A 26 4.42 -3.97 -5.62
C LEU A 26 5.64 -4.74 -5.11
N MET A 27 5.66 -5.19 -3.85
CA MET A 27 6.76 -6.02 -3.32
C MET A 27 7.00 -7.27 -4.18
N ARG A 28 5.94 -7.97 -4.61
CA ARG A 28 6.05 -9.16 -5.46
C ARG A 28 6.63 -8.83 -6.83
N GLU A 29 6.18 -7.73 -7.42
CA GLU A 29 6.69 -7.27 -8.73
C GLU A 29 8.16 -6.85 -8.64
N TYR A 30 8.55 -6.14 -7.57
CA TYR A 30 9.95 -5.79 -7.32
C TYR A 30 10.83 -7.02 -7.17
N CYS A 31 10.41 -8.05 -6.43
CA CYS A 31 11.14 -9.31 -6.33
C CYS A 31 11.41 -9.89 -7.73
N THR A 32 10.37 -9.99 -8.56
CA THR A 32 10.48 -10.48 -9.94
C THR A 32 11.45 -9.64 -10.77
N ALA A 33 11.37 -8.31 -10.66
CA ALA A 33 12.22 -7.37 -11.39
C ALA A 33 13.69 -7.48 -10.95
N ILE A 34 13.96 -7.58 -9.65
CA ILE A 34 15.32 -7.70 -9.07
C ILE A 34 16.03 -8.95 -9.60
N PHE A 35 15.35 -10.09 -9.61
CA PHE A 35 15.91 -11.35 -10.12
C PHE A 35 16.02 -11.38 -11.65
N SER A 36 15.18 -10.63 -12.36
CA SER A 36 15.21 -10.53 -13.83
C SER A 36 16.22 -9.49 -14.34
N ALA A 37 16.64 -8.53 -13.50
CA ALA A 37 17.52 -7.44 -13.90
C ALA A 37 18.92 -7.95 -14.30
N ARG A 38 19.34 -7.60 -15.53
CA ARG A 38 20.64 -8.01 -16.10
C ARG A 38 21.79 -7.07 -15.73
N ARG A 39 21.49 -5.81 -15.40
CA ARG A 39 22.48 -4.79 -15.04
C ARG A 39 22.53 -4.61 -13.53
N LYS A 40 23.74 -4.48 -12.97
CA LYS A 40 23.94 -4.33 -11.53
C LYS A 40 23.31 -3.05 -11.01
N GLU A 41 23.46 -1.96 -11.75
CA GLU A 41 22.95 -0.63 -11.39
C GLU A 41 21.42 -0.64 -11.29
N THR A 42 20.75 -1.29 -12.25
CA THR A 42 19.29 -1.48 -12.21
C THR A 42 18.88 -2.31 -11.00
N ARG A 43 19.63 -3.36 -10.67
CA ARG A 43 19.32 -4.19 -9.49
C ARG A 43 19.47 -3.40 -8.19
N VAL A 44 20.50 -2.57 -8.06
CA VAL A 44 20.71 -1.72 -6.88
C VAL A 44 19.51 -0.77 -6.70
N TYR A 45 19.14 -0.06 -7.76
CA TYR A 45 17.97 0.82 -7.74
C TYR A 45 16.67 0.10 -7.36
N LEU A 46 16.43 -1.10 -7.94
CA LEU A 46 15.23 -1.88 -7.63
C LEU A 46 15.21 -2.39 -6.19
N VAL A 47 16.37 -2.73 -5.60
CA VAL A 47 16.48 -3.13 -4.20
C VAL A 47 16.21 -1.96 -3.27
N GLU A 48 16.74 -0.77 -3.58
CA GLU A 48 16.44 0.46 -2.83
C GLU A 48 14.94 0.79 -2.86
N ALA A 49 14.31 0.70 -4.04
CA ALA A 49 12.87 0.91 -4.17
C ALA A 49 12.05 -0.16 -3.42
N PHE A 50 12.47 -1.43 -3.47
CA PHE A 50 11.85 -2.51 -2.70
C PHE A 50 11.89 -2.25 -1.19
N SER A 51 13.03 -1.75 -0.68
CA SER A 51 13.16 -1.39 0.73
C SER A 51 12.18 -0.29 1.14
N SER A 52 12.00 0.75 0.31
CA SER A 52 11.01 1.80 0.58
C SER A 52 9.58 1.24 0.66
N VAL A 53 9.17 0.39 -0.30
CA VAL A 53 7.84 -0.24 -0.28
C VAL A 53 7.66 -1.12 0.96
N ALA A 54 8.70 -1.83 1.39
CA ALA A 54 8.62 -2.63 2.60
C ALA A 54 8.36 -1.77 3.85
N GLU A 55 8.98 -0.58 3.94
CA GLU A 55 8.71 0.39 5.00
C GLU A 55 7.28 0.93 4.94
N ASP A 56 6.78 1.23 3.73
CA ASP A 56 5.40 1.71 3.52
C ASP A 56 4.36 0.67 3.97
N VAL A 57 4.60 -0.62 3.70
CA VAL A 57 3.73 -1.71 4.19
C VAL A 57 3.64 -1.71 5.71
N PHE A 58 4.77 -1.62 6.42
CA PHE A 58 4.76 -1.57 7.89
C PHE A 58 4.02 -0.34 8.41
N PHE A 59 4.28 0.82 7.81
CA PHE A 59 3.59 2.05 8.18
C PHE A 59 2.06 1.94 8.01
N LEU A 60 1.59 1.38 6.89
CA LEU A 60 0.18 1.20 6.61
C LEU A 60 -0.47 0.18 7.57
N GLU A 61 0.23 -0.91 7.92
CA GLU A 61 -0.25 -1.88 8.91
C GLU A 61 -0.40 -1.25 10.31
N ASP A 62 0.59 -0.47 10.75
CA ASP A 62 0.52 0.26 12.03
C ASP A 62 -0.62 1.28 12.04
N LEU A 63 -0.82 2.00 10.93
CA LEU A 63 -1.89 2.98 10.80
C LEU A 63 -3.27 2.33 10.84
N LEU A 64 -3.46 1.21 10.13
CA LEU A 64 -4.71 0.44 10.17
C LEU A 64 -5.00 -0.11 11.56
N ALA A 65 -4.00 -0.65 12.26
CA ALA A 65 -4.14 -1.13 13.63
C ALA A 65 -4.56 0.00 14.59
N ALA A 66 -3.91 1.16 14.50
CA ALA A 66 -4.25 2.31 15.33
C ALA A 66 -5.69 2.81 15.08
N ARG A 67 -6.21 2.69 13.85
CA ARG A 67 -7.60 3.05 13.52
C ARG A 67 -8.61 2.01 13.97
N ALA A 68 -8.26 0.72 13.95
CA ALA A 68 -9.12 -0.33 14.51
C ALA A 68 -9.35 -0.13 16.01
N ASP A 69 -8.29 0.18 16.77
CA ASP A 69 -8.33 0.44 18.21
C ASP A 69 -9.16 1.68 18.59
N GLN A 70 -9.26 2.67 17.71
CA GLN A 70 -10.11 3.85 17.90
C GLN A 70 -11.58 3.50 17.72
N LYS A 71 -11.89 2.64 16.74
CA LYS A 71 -13.26 2.20 16.44
C LYS A 71 -13.89 1.36 17.54
N GLU A 72 -13.08 0.66 18.35
CA GLU A 72 -13.55 -0.10 19.52
C GLU A 72 -13.80 0.77 20.78
N LYS A 73 -13.32 2.01 20.79
CA LYS A 73 -13.45 2.94 21.93
C LYS A 73 -14.59 3.95 21.79
N ASP A 74 -15.14 4.11 20.60
CA ASP A 74 -16.29 4.95 20.27
C ASP A 74 -17.61 4.16 20.28
#